data_AF-A0A7W0M653-F1
#
_entry.id   AF-A0A7W0M653-F1
#
_cell.length_a   1.000
_cell.length_b   1.000
_cell.length_c   1.000
_cell.angle_alpha   90.00
_cell.angle_beta   90.00
_cell.angle_gamma   90.00
#
_symmetry.space_group_name_H-M   'P 1'
#
loop_
_entity.id
_entity.type
_entity.pdbx_description
1 polymer ?
#
loop_
_entity_poly.entity_id
_entity_poly.type
_entity_poly.pdbx_seq_one_letter_code
_entity_poly.pdbx_strand_id
1 'polypeptide(L)'
;MTADADIEETSLDETIVERVAAVLEDAERAIRPIEVDPYRARLFETFVTAEGAGFLADDAEFDLKADGLCRRLGERWGLADASRESAEKQQKLAPEHVAKMRLLWSLLRMWMEWTYAWERWPEFHES
;
A
#
# COMPACT_ATOMS: atom_id res chain seq x y z
N MET A 1 -23.24 32.24 14.45
CA MET A 1 -23.02 30.83 14.86
C MET A 1 -22.67 30.08 13.58
N THR A 2 -21.46 30.31 13.09
CA THR A 2 -20.91 29.65 11.90
C THR A 2 -20.30 28.36 12.40
N ALA A 3 -20.80 27.23 11.90
CA ALA A 3 -20.13 25.95 12.06
C ALA A 3 -18.82 26.05 11.27
N ASP A 4 -17.71 26.18 11.98
CA ASP A 4 -16.42 25.73 11.46
C ASP A 4 -16.59 24.24 11.21
N ALA A 5 -16.77 23.89 9.94
CA ALA A 5 -16.53 22.52 9.53
C ALA A 5 -15.00 22.37 9.59
N ASP A 6 -14.51 21.71 10.63
CA ASP A 6 -13.16 21.17 10.66
C ASP A 6 -13.00 20.29 9.42
N ILE A 7 -12.44 20.86 8.36
CA ILE A 7 -11.88 20.08 7.26
C ILE A 7 -10.63 19.47 7.88
N GLU A 8 -10.74 18.25 8.40
CA GLU A 8 -9.56 17.46 8.80
C GLU A 8 -8.67 17.34 7.57
N GLU A 9 -7.56 18.08 7.57
CA GLU A 9 -6.55 18.02 6.52
C GLU A 9 -5.93 16.62 6.58
N THR A 10 -6.30 15.76 5.62
CA THR A 10 -5.77 14.39 5.55
C THR A 10 -4.25 14.44 5.50
N SER A 11 -3.60 13.77 6.44
CA SER A 11 -2.14 13.72 6.50
C SER A 11 -1.56 13.09 5.24
N LEU A 12 -0.30 13.43 4.93
CA LEU A 12 0.35 12.96 3.70
C LEU A 12 0.52 11.43 3.70
N ASP A 13 0.79 10.81 4.85
CA ASP A 13 0.90 9.35 4.98
C ASP A 13 -0.43 8.67 4.62
N GLU A 14 -1.55 9.17 5.13
CA GLU A 14 -2.87 8.63 4.80
C GLU A 14 -3.21 8.86 3.32
N THR A 15 -2.89 10.04 2.78
CA THR A 15 -3.04 10.34 1.36
C THR A 15 -2.27 9.34 0.48
N ILE A 16 -1.06 8.94 0.90
CA ILE A 16 -0.26 7.93 0.18
C ILE A 16 -0.92 6.56 0.25
N VAL A 17 -1.36 6.12 1.44
CA VAL A 17 -2.07 4.84 1.61
C VAL A 17 -3.33 4.79 0.75
N GLU A 18 -4.10 5.88 0.70
CA GLU A 18 -5.29 6.03 -0.14
C GLU A 18 -4.98 5.94 -1.62
N ARG A 19 -3.90 6.59 -2.08
CA ARG A 19 -3.46 6.50 -3.48
C ARG A 19 -3.05 5.08 -3.85
N VAL A 20 -2.29 4.39 -2.99
CA VAL A 20 -1.93 2.98 -3.22
C VAL A 20 -3.19 2.12 -3.28
N ALA A 21 -4.09 2.25 -2.30
CA ALA A 21 -5.36 1.50 -2.28
C ALA A 21 -6.17 1.69 -3.57
N ALA A 22 -6.32 2.94 -4.02
CA ALA A 22 -7.04 3.27 -5.25
C ALA A 22 -6.41 2.62 -6.50
N VAL A 23 -5.07 2.60 -6.59
CA VAL A 23 -4.38 1.95 -7.72
C VAL A 23 -4.61 0.44 -7.73
N LEU A 24 -4.56 -0.21 -6.56
CA LEU A 24 -4.80 -1.65 -6.43
C LEU A 24 -6.25 -2.01 -6.77
N GLU A 25 -7.21 -1.22 -6.30
CA GLU A 25 -8.63 -1.40 -6.57
C GLU A 25 -8.97 -1.18 -8.06
N ASP A 26 -8.32 -0.21 -8.71
CA ASP A 26 -8.44 0.00 -10.14
C ASP A 26 -7.88 -1.17 -10.95
N ALA A 27 -6.75 -1.75 -10.53
CA ALA A 27 -6.15 -2.90 -11.17
C ALA A 27 -7.03 -4.16 -11.04
N GLU A 28 -7.56 -4.40 -9.84
CA GLU A 28 -8.49 -5.48 -9.55
C GLU A 28 -9.76 -5.36 -10.39
N ARG A 29 -10.40 -4.18 -10.39
CA ARG A 29 -11.60 -3.89 -11.18
C ARG A 29 -11.38 -4.06 -12.68
N ALA A 30 -10.19 -3.70 -13.16
CA ALA A 30 -9.80 -3.90 -14.56
C ALA A 30 -9.34 -5.32 -14.88
N ILE A 31 -9.20 -6.19 -13.88
CA ILE A 31 -8.65 -7.55 -14.00
C ILE A 31 -7.28 -7.52 -14.69
N ARG A 32 -6.41 -6.62 -14.22
CA ARG A 32 -5.04 -6.45 -14.74
C ARG A 32 -4.02 -6.56 -13.62
N PRO A 33 -2.82 -7.12 -13.89
CA PRO A 33 -1.73 -7.15 -12.91
C PRO A 33 -1.30 -5.74 -12.51
N ILE A 34 -0.85 -5.55 -11.27
CA ILE A 34 -0.35 -4.27 -10.77
C ILE A 34 1.09 -4.01 -11.24
N GLU A 35 1.78 -5.06 -11.67
CA GLU A 35 3.14 -5.09 -12.19
C GLU A 35 3.25 -4.51 -13.61
N VAL A 36 2.13 -4.21 -14.26
CA VAL A 36 2.12 -3.66 -15.62
C VAL A 36 1.58 -2.23 -15.63
N ASP A 37 2.00 -1.45 -16.63
CA ASP A 37 1.50 -0.10 -16.80
C ASP A 37 0.00 -0.10 -17.18
N PRO A 38 -0.79 0.86 -16.68
CA PRO A 38 -0.35 2.08 -15.98
C PRO A 38 -0.16 1.93 -14.46
N TYR A 39 -0.49 0.78 -13.87
CA TYR A 39 -0.52 0.60 -12.41
C TYR A 39 0.87 0.61 -11.81
N ARG A 40 1.84 -0.05 -12.46
CA ARG A 40 3.23 -0.06 -12.01
C ARG A 40 3.80 1.35 -11.92
N ALA A 41 3.64 2.17 -12.96
CA ALA A 41 4.06 3.57 -12.96
C ALA A 41 3.39 4.39 -11.85
N ARG A 42 2.06 4.30 -11.68
CA ARG A 42 1.32 5.01 -10.63
C ARG A 42 1.76 4.61 -9.22
N LEU A 43 1.99 3.31 -8.99
CA LEU A 43 2.53 2.81 -7.73
C LEU A 43 3.95 3.33 -7.49
N PHE A 44 4.79 3.36 -8.52
CA PHE A 44 6.15 3.87 -8.41
C PHE A 44 6.20 5.38 -8.12
N GLU A 45 5.34 6.18 -8.76
CA GLU A 45 5.19 7.61 -8.43
C GLU A 45 4.80 7.82 -6.96
N THR A 46 3.90 6.96 -6.45
CA THR A 46 3.48 6.99 -5.05
C THR A 46 4.61 6.56 -4.12
N PHE A 47 5.40 5.56 -4.51
CA PHE A 47 6.62 5.13 -3.81
C PHE A 47 7.64 6.28 -3.69
N VAL A 48 7.96 6.95 -4.80
CA VAL A 48 8.88 8.10 -4.80
C VAL A 48 8.36 9.24 -3.93
N THR A 49 7.04 9.45 -3.88
CA THR A 49 6.43 10.43 -2.98
C THR A 49 6.62 10.05 -1.51
N ALA A 50 6.39 8.78 -1.15
CA ALA A 50 6.61 8.27 0.20
C ALA A 50 8.07 8.40 0.62
N GLU A 51 8.98 8.11 -0.30
CA GLU A 51 10.42 8.24 -0.04
C GLU A 51 10.86 9.70 0.12
N GLY A 52 10.41 10.59 -0.76
CA GLY A 52 10.71 12.03 -0.63
C GLY A 52 10.14 12.65 0.65
N ALA A 53 9.11 12.05 1.25
CA ALA A 53 8.55 12.43 2.54
C ALA A 53 9.27 11.78 3.74
N GLY A 54 10.21 10.86 3.51
CA GLY A 54 10.94 10.14 4.56
C GLY A 54 10.15 9.02 5.23
N PHE A 55 9.02 8.58 4.67
CA PHE A 55 8.18 7.53 5.27
C PHE A 55 8.70 6.10 5.07
N LEU A 56 9.78 5.94 4.30
CA LEU A 56 10.45 4.65 4.12
C LEU A 56 11.68 4.49 5.03
N ALA A 57 12.05 5.54 5.78
CA ALA A 57 13.17 5.51 6.71
C ALA A 57 12.91 4.56 7.89
N ASP A 58 13.98 4.03 8.48
CA ASP A 58 13.88 3.10 9.62
C ASP A 58 13.28 3.73 10.88
N ASP A 59 13.47 5.04 11.05
CA ASP A 59 12.99 5.85 12.17
C ASP A 59 11.78 6.73 11.80
N ALA A 60 11.12 6.46 10.68
CA ALA A 60 9.93 7.20 10.27
C ALA A 60 8.81 7.10 11.31
N GLU A 61 8.15 8.24 11.59
CA GLU A 61 6.96 8.28 12.44
C GLU A 61 5.82 7.40 11.89
N PHE A 62 5.69 7.39 10.56
CA PHE A 62 4.72 6.56 9.84
C PHE A 62 5.47 5.55 8.98
N ASP A 63 5.35 4.28 9.36
CA ASP A 63 5.96 3.17 8.62
C ASP A 63 5.17 2.88 7.33
N LEU A 64 5.67 3.40 6.21
CA LEU A 64 5.21 3.06 4.86
C LEU A 64 6.19 2.16 4.12
N LYS A 65 7.08 1.47 4.84
CA LYS A 65 7.80 0.32 4.29
C LYS A 65 6.80 -0.78 3.92
N ALA A 66 7.27 -1.77 3.17
CA ALA A 66 6.40 -2.76 2.54
C ALA A 66 5.45 -3.45 3.54
N ASP A 67 5.95 -3.85 4.71
CA ASP A 67 5.15 -4.47 5.76
C ASP A 67 4.14 -3.50 6.40
N GLY A 68 4.58 -2.30 6.77
CA GLY A 68 3.73 -1.27 7.37
C GLY A 68 2.59 -0.83 6.44
N LEU A 69 2.89 -0.62 5.17
CA LEU A 69 1.92 -0.30 4.13
C LEU A 69 0.92 -1.45 3.91
N CYS A 70 1.40 -2.68 3.76
CA CYS A 70 0.53 -3.85 3.58
C CYS A 70 -0.38 -4.09 4.81
N ARG A 71 0.13 -3.83 6.02
CA ARG A 71 -0.65 -3.91 7.25
C ARG A 71 -1.80 -2.90 7.24
N ARG A 72 -1.54 -1.61 6.96
CA ARG A 72 -2.59 -0.59 6.88
C ARG A 72 -3.65 -0.91 5.83
N LEU A 73 -3.25 -1.39 4.65
CA LEU A 73 -4.18 -1.81 3.60
C LEU A 73 -5.01 -3.04 4.03
N GLY A 74 -4.39 -4.01 4.70
CA GLY A 74 -5.06 -5.19 5.24
C GLY A 74 -6.08 -4.85 6.33
N GLU A 75 -5.76 -3.89 7.20
CA GLU A 75 -6.68 -3.32 8.19
C GLU A 75 -7.87 -2.63 7.50
N ARG A 76 -7.60 -1.78 6.50
CA ARG A 76 -8.64 -1.07 5.71
C ARG A 76 -9.62 -2.03 5.03
N TRP A 77 -9.14 -3.16 4.54
CA TRP A 77 -9.96 -4.18 3.88
C TRP A 77 -10.52 -5.25 4.84
N GLY A 78 -10.32 -5.13 6.15
CA GLY A 78 -10.86 -6.06 7.14
C GLY A 78 -10.33 -7.49 7.02
N LEU A 79 -9.12 -7.69 6.46
CA LEU A 79 -8.63 -9.03 6.13
C LEU A 79 -8.35 -9.90 7.35
N ALA A 80 -7.96 -9.28 8.47
CA ALA A 80 -7.73 -9.99 9.73
C ALA A 80 -9.04 -10.56 10.29
N ASP A 81 -10.10 -9.76 10.27
CA ASP A 81 -11.43 -10.18 10.75
C ASP A 81 -12.04 -11.22 9.82
N ALA A 82 -11.94 -11.02 8.50
CA ALA A 82 -12.38 -12.00 7.51
C ALA A 82 -11.65 -13.36 7.68
N SER A 83 -10.35 -13.33 7.95
CA SER A 83 -9.56 -14.54 8.22
C SER A 83 -9.98 -15.23 9.52
N ARG A 84 -10.22 -14.46 10.58
CA ARG A 84 -10.69 -14.96 11.88
C ARG A 84 -12.06 -15.63 11.75
N GLU A 85 -13.02 -14.94 11.14
CA GLU A 85 -14.38 -15.44 10.93
C GLU A 85 -14.37 -16.71 10.07
N SER A 86 -13.55 -16.74 9.02
CA SER A 86 -13.38 -17.93 8.17
C SER A 86 -12.87 -19.14 8.97
N ALA A 87 -11.91 -18.93 9.88
CA ALA A 87 -11.37 -19.97 10.74
C ALA A 87 -12.40 -20.47 11.77
N GLU A 88 -13.10 -19.55 12.44
CA GLU A 88 -14.14 -19.87 13.43
C GLU A 88 -15.28 -20.68 12.81
N LYS A 89 -15.73 -20.29 11.61
CA LYS A 89 -16.80 -20.97 10.88
C LYS A 89 -16.32 -22.20 10.10
N GLN A 90 -15.02 -22.51 10.12
CA GLN A 90 -14.39 -23.58 9.34
C GLN A 90 -14.76 -23.53 7.84
N GLN A 91 -14.87 -22.31 7.30
CA GLN A 91 -15.23 -22.06 5.92
C GLN A 91 -14.03 -21.54 5.13
N LYS A 92 -14.16 -21.51 3.81
CA LYS A 92 -13.19 -20.85 2.94
C LYS A 92 -13.37 -19.33 3.02
N LEU A 93 -12.26 -18.58 2.89
CA LEU A 93 -12.36 -17.13 2.71
C LEU A 93 -13.15 -16.82 1.44
N ALA A 94 -13.94 -15.74 1.53
CA ALA A 94 -14.67 -15.23 0.38
C ALA A 94 -13.69 -14.83 -0.75
N PRO A 95 -14.05 -15.03 -2.03
CA PRO A 95 -13.18 -14.74 -3.15
C PRO A 95 -12.62 -13.31 -3.17
N GLU A 96 -13.39 -12.33 -2.73
CA GLU A 96 -12.95 -10.94 -2.63
C GLU A 96 -11.76 -10.76 -1.66
N HIS A 97 -11.80 -11.40 -0.50
CA HIS A 97 -10.69 -11.33 0.46
C HIS A 97 -9.44 -12.04 -0.06
N VAL A 98 -9.61 -13.16 -0.78
CA VAL A 98 -8.49 -13.86 -1.43
C VAL A 98 -7.86 -12.99 -2.53
N ALA A 99 -8.67 -12.26 -3.29
CA ALA A 99 -8.17 -11.32 -4.30
C ALA A 99 -7.36 -10.19 -3.64
N LYS A 100 -7.85 -9.60 -2.54
CA LYS A 100 -7.11 -8.61 -1.76
C LYS A 100 -5.78 -9.14 -1.22
N MET A 101 -5.76 -10.37 -0.67
CA MET A 101 -4.51 -10.99 -0.21
C MET A 101 -3.48 -11.16 -1.34
N ARG A 102 -3.93 -11.50 -2.55
CA ARG A 102 -3.05 -11.59 -3.73
C ARG A 102 -2.50 -10.22 -4.13
N LEU A 103 -3.31 -9.16 -4.07
CA LEU A 103 -2.84 -7.79 -4.32
C LEU A 103 -1.78 -7.37 -3.31
N LEU A 104 -2.00 -7.63 -2.01
CA LEU A 104 -1.00 -7.34 -0.97
C LEU A 104 0.31 -8.09 -1.21
N TRP A 105 0.24 -9.36 -1.62
CA TRP A 105 1.44 -10.14 -1.93
C TRP A 105 2.24 -9.53 -3.09
N SER A 106 1.58 -9.17 -4.19
CA SER A 106 2.24 -8.50 -5.32
C SER A 106 2.82 -7.15 -4.91
N LEU A 107 2.07 -6.35 -4.16
CA LEU A 107 2.52 -5.04 -3.68
C LEU A 107 3.76 -5.18 -2.79
N LEU A 108 3.71 -6.08 -1.79
CA LEU A 108 4.80 -6.33 -0.85
C LEU A 108 6.12 -6.56 -1.59
N ARG A 109 6.12 -7.48 -2.57
CA ARG A 109 7.32 -7.77 -3.35
C ARG A 109 7.81 -6.56 -4.15
N MET A 110 6.92 -5.87 -4.87
CA MET A 110 7.31 -4.72 -5.68
C MET A 110 7.88 -3.59 -4.81
N TRP A 111 7.24 -3.31 -3.68
CA TRP A 111 7.67 -2.26 -2.77
C TRP A 111 9.03 -2.58 -2.15
N MET A 112 9.26 -3.83 -1.72
CA MET A 112 10.57 -4.29 -1.25
C MET A 112 11.65 -4.20 -2.33
N GLU A 113 11.34 -4.64 -3.55
CA GLU A 113 12.26 -4.57 -4.69
C GLU A 113 12.68 -3.12 -4.99
N TRP A 114 11.74 -2.17 -4.90
CA TRP A 114 12.01 -0.75 -5.09
C TRP A 114 12.78 -0.14 -3.94
N THR A 115 12.41 -0.39 -2.68
CA THR A 115 13.17 0.06 -1.51
C THR A 115 14.63 -0.39 -1.62
N TYR A 116 14.85 -1.68 -1.89
CA TYR A 116 16.20 -2.22 -2.05
C TYR A 116 16.98 -1.59 -3.20
N ALA A 117 16.35 -1.41 -4.36
CA ALA A 117 17.01 -0.78 -5.51
C ALA A 117 17.33 0.70 -5.25
N TRP A 118 16.46 1.41 -4.51
CA TRP A 118 16.60 2.82 -4.20
C TRP A 118 17.73 3.08 -3.19
N GLU A 119 17.76 2.32 -2.09
CA GLU A 119 18.81 2.41 -1.06
C GLU A 119 20.22 2.18 -1.64
N ARG A 120 20.32 1.28 -2.62
CA ARG A 120 21.59 0.93 -3.26
C ARG A 120 21.94 1.80 -4.46
N TRP A 121 21.06 2.71 -4.88
CA TRP A 121 21.29 3.59 -6.02
C TRP A 121 22.62 4.38 -5.94
N PRO A 122 23.02 4.93 -4.76
CA PRO A 122 24.29 5.63 -4.62
C PRO A 122 25.52 4.75 -4.93
N GLU A 123 25.49 3.44 -4.63
CA GLU A 123 26.60 2.51 -4.91
C GLU A 123 27.01 2.49 -6.39
N PHE A 124 26.08 2.85 -7.28
CA PHE A 124 26.27 2.80 -8.74
C PHE A 124 26.42 4.18 -9.39
N HIS A 125 26.25 5.25 -8.61
CA HIS A 125 26.23 6.64 -9.12
C HIS A 125 27.16 7.58 -8.36
N GLU A 126 27.82 7.14 -7.29
CA GLU A 126 29.01 7.79 -6.75
C GLU A 126 30.21 7.44 -7.65
N SER A 127 30.70 8.42 -8.41
CA SER A 127 31.96 8.40 -9.17
C SER A 127 32.94 9.41 -8.57
#